data_AF-A0A8C4PDE6-F1
#
_entry.id   AF-A0A8C4PDE6-F1
#
_cell.length_a   1.000
_cell.length_b   1.000
_cell.length_c   1.000
_cell.angle_alpha   90.00
_cell.angle_beta   90.00
_cell.angle_gamma   90.00
#
_symmetry.space_group_name_H-M   'P 1'
#
loop_
_entity.id
_entity.type
_entity.pdbx_description
1 polymer ?
#
loop_
_entity_poly.entity_id
_entity_poly.type
_entity_poly.pdbx_seq_one_letter_code
_entity_poly.pdbx_strand_id
1 'polypeptide(L)'
;MQVAAILLLLALALVTPSSSAERKCVLTGLWFNDLGSNMTINSVNEAGEFSGMYHTAVTATSRKIRISPLQGSQHRENNSNQPTFGFTVNWSYSGASPFPSLPVVSPTAP
;
A
#
# COMPACT_ATOMS: atom_id res chain seq x y z
N MET A 1 -41.62 38.47 15.24
CA MET A 1 -41.51 37.49 14.13
C MET A 1 -40.09 37.46 13.54
N GLN A 2 -39.49 38.60 13.16
CA GLN A 2 -38.16 38.67 12.53
C GLN A 2 -37.02 38.06 13.34
N VAL A 3 -36.94 38.35 14.65
CA VAL A 3 -35.81 37.96 15.51
C VAL A 3 -35.78 36.45 15.75
N ALA A 4 -36.95 35.83 15.94
CA ALA A 4 -37.06 34.38 16.12
C ALA A 4 -36.63 33.61 14.85
N ALA A 5 -36.96 34.13 13.67
CA ALA A 5 -36.54 33.55 12.39
C ALA A 5 -35.01 33.64 12.20
N ILE A 6 -34.40 34.77 12.57
CA ILE A 6 -32.95 34.97 12.50
C ILE A 6 -32.22 34.03 13.47
N LEU A 7 -32.70 33.92 14.72
CA LEU A 7 -32.13 33.00 15.72
C LEU A 7 -32.26 31.53 15.29
N LEU A 8 -33.37 31.15 14.65
CA LEU A 8 -33.56 29.81 14.11
C LEU A 8 -32.59 29.50 12.95
N LEU A 9 -32.36 30.45 12.05
CA LEU A 9 -31.39 30.32 10.96
C LEU A 9 -29.95 30.20 11.48
N LEU A 10 -29.58 30.97 12.51
CA LEU A 10 -28.28 30.88 13.19
C LEU A 10 -28.10 29.52 13.88
N ALA A 11 -29.13 29.00 14.54
CA ALA A 11 -29.10 27.69 15.18
C ALA A 11 -28.94 26.55 14.16
N LEU A 12 -29.62 26.63 13.01
CA LEU A 12 -29.47 25.64 11.92
C LEU A 12 -28.07 25.67 11.29
N ALA A 13 -27.43 26.84 11.21
CA ALA A 13 -26.09 26.98 10.65
C ALA A 13 -24.99 26.36 11.54
N LEU A 14 -25.22 26.23 12.86
CA LEU A 14 -24.31 25.59 13.80
C LEU A 14 -24.42 24.05 13.81
N VAL A 15 -25.49 23.48 13.23
CA VAL A 15 -25.66 22.04 13.10
C VAL A 15 -25.03 21.59 11.78
N THR A 16 -23.70 21.69 11.69
CA THR A 16 -22.97 20.87 10.71
C THR A 16 -22.80 19.51 11.35
N PRO A 17 -23.44 18.43 10.86
CA PRO A 17 -23.06 17.09 11.25
C PRO A 17 -21.63 16.86 10.74
N SER A 18 -20.64 17.14 11.58
CA SER A 18 -19.28 16.69 11.38
C SER A 18 -19.27 15.18 11.65
N SER A 19 -19.86 14.40 10.73
CA SER A 19 -19.57 12.98 10.66
C SER A 19 -18.15 12.85 10.13
N SER A 20 -17.17 13.05 11.02
CA SER A 20 -15.94 12.31 10.90
C SER A 20 -16.34 10.85 11.10
N ALA A 21 -16.85 10.21 10.04
CA ALA A 21 -16.95 8.77 9.99
C ALA A 21 -15.57 8.28 10.41
N GLU A 22 -15.47 7.65 11.58
CA GLU A 22 -14.23 7.06 12.06
C GLU A 22 -13.74 6.16 10.92
N ARG A 23 -12.75 6.65 10.17
CA ARG A 23 -12.16 5.86 9.10
C ARG A 23 -11.35 4.79 9.78
N LYS A 24 -12.02 3.67 10.06
CA LYS A 24 -11.35 2.43 10.43
C LYS A 24 -10.25 2.21 9.41
N CYS A 25 -9.01 2.05 9.86
CA CYS A 25 -7.88 1.87 8.96
C CYS A 25 -8.05 0.53 8.22
N VAL A 26 -8.37 0.58 6.93
CA VAL A 26 -8.57 -0.60 6.07
C VAL A 26 -7.34 -0.79 5.20
N LEU A 27 -6.65 -1.93 5.34
CA LEU A 27 -5.46 -2.23 4.54
C LEU A 27 -5.77 -2.66 3.10
N THR A 28 -6.94 -3.26 2.85
CA THR A 28 -7.34 -3.69 1.50
C THR A 28 -7.33 -2.52 0.52
N GLY A 29 -6.55 -2.61 -0.55
CA GLY A 29 -6.47 -1.56 -1.56
C GLY A 29 -5.11 -1.44 -2.24
N LEU A 30 -4.96 -0.36 -3.00
CA LEU A 30 -3.70 0.04 -3.63
C LEU A 30 -3.01 1.10 -2.77
N TRP A 31 -1.70 0.93 -2.60
CA TRP A 31 -0.86 1.79 -1.79
C TRP A 31 0.39 2.19 -2.57
N PHE A 32 0.86 3.40 -2.30
CA PHE A 32 2.11 3.94 -2.81
C PHE A 32 2.97 4.42 -1.64
N ASN A 33 4.28 4.33 -1.77
CA ASN A 33 5.20 4.93 -0.82
C ASN A 33 5.98 6.09 -1.44
N ASP A 34 6.72 6.82 -0.62
CA ASP A 34 7.48 8.01 -1.03
C ASP A 34 8.65 7.70 -1.97
N LEU A 35 9.04 6.43 -2.10
CA LEU A 35 10.05 5.96 -3.04
C LEU A 35 9.46 5.64 -4.43
N GLY A 36 8.14 5.73 -4.59
CA GLY A 36 7.43 5.41 -5.83
C GLY A 36 7.09 3.93 -6.02
N SER A 37 7.32 3.09 -5.02
CA SER A 37 6.84 1.70 -5.03
C SER A 37 5.32 1.66 -4.91
N ASN A 38 4.70 0.63 -5.46
CA ASN A 38 3.27 0.36 -5.26
C ASN A 38 3.03 -1.04 -4.72
N MET A 39 1.94 -1.22 -3.97
CA MET A 39 1.49 -2.53 -3.55
C MET A 39 -0.03 -2.62 -3.60
N THR A 40 -0.53 -3.83 -3.85
CA THR A 40 -1.94 -4.18 -3.73
C THR A 40 -2.09 -5.16 -2.60
N ILE A 41 -2.92 -4.83 -1.61
CA ILE A 41 -3.30 -5.73 -0.51
C ILE A 41 -4.73 -6.23 -0.78
N ASN A 42 -4.89 -7.55 -0.79
CA ASN A 42 -6.19 -8.21 -0.94
C ASN A 42 -7.00 -8.12 0.35
N SER A 43 -8.20 -8.70 0.34
CA SER A 43 -9.07 -8.74 1.54
C SER A 43 -8.35 -9.35 2.74
N VAL A 44 -8.45 -8.68 3.89
CA VAL A 44 -7.99 -9.22 5.19
C VAL A 44 -9.03 -10.22 5.71
N ASN A 45 -8.62 -11.48 5.95
CA ASN A 45 -9.49 -12.55 6.41
C ASN A 45 -9.83 -12.45 7.89
N GLU A 46 -10.67 -13.36 8.40
CA GLU A 46 -11.11 -13.42 9.81
C GLU A 46 -9.99 -13.68 10.84
N ALA A 47 -8.85 -14.20 10.42
CA ALA A 47 -7.66 -14.33 11.27
C ALA A 47 -6.78 -13.06 11.26
N GLY A 48 -7.11 -12.07 10.43
CA GLY A 48 -6.30 -10.87 10.24
C GLY A 48 -5.22 -11.05 9.18
N GLU A 49 -5.17 -12.19 8.50
CA GLU A 49 -4.18 -12.48 7.47
C GLU A 49 -4.59 -11.85 6.14
N PHE A 50 -3.59 -11.49 5.35
CA PHE A 50 -3.77 -10.98 4.00
C PHE A 50 -2.63 -11.41 3.09
N SER A 51 -2.91 -11.38 1.79
CA SER A 51 -1.94 -11.55 0.72
C SER A 51 -1.98 -10.34 -0.21
N GLY A 52 -0.99 -10.24 -1.09
CA GLY A 52 -0.95 -9.15 -2.04
C GLY A 52 0.23 -9.25 -2.99
N MET A 53 0.47 -8.16 -3.70
CA MET A 53 1.61 -7.99 -4.59
C MET A 53 2.34 -6.69 -4.27
N TYR A 54 3.67 -6.71 -4.34
CA TYR A 54 4.55 -5.56 -4.17
C TYR A 54 5.36 -5.31 -5.44
N HIS A 55 5.33 -4.09 -5.95
CA HIS A 55 6.17 -3.61 -7.05
C HIS A 55 7.09 -2.52 -6.51
N THR A 56 8.35 -2.88 -6.25
CA THR A 56 9.34 -1.92 -5.76
C THR A 56 9.81 -0.98 -6.88
N ALA A 57 10.01 0.29 -6.59
CA ALA A 57 10.67 1.24 -7.50
C ALA A 57 12.20 1.21 -7.41
N VAL A 58 12.74 0.67 -6.32
CA VAL A 58 14.18 0.66 -6.03
C VAL A 58 14.68 -0.74 -5.68
N THR A 59 15.95 -1.03 -5.94
CA THR A 59 16.60 -2.31 -5.64
C THR A 59 18.06 -2.08 -5.23
N ALA A 60 18.54 -2.84 -4.25
CA ALA A 60 19.95 -2.87 -3.85
C ALA A 60 20.80 -3.81 -4.74
N THR A 61 20.17 -4.50 -5.70
CA THR A 61 20.82 -5.46 -6.61
C THR A 61 20.74 -4.96 -8.05
N SER A 62 21.65 -5.42 -8.92
CA SER A 62 21.59 -5.17 -10.38
C SER A 62 20.54 -6.01 -11.11
N ARG A 63 19.75 -6.82 -10.39
CA ARG A 63 18.73 -7.67 -11.01
C ARG A 63 17.51 -6.84 -11.41
N LYS A 64 16.92 -7.20 -12.54
CA LYS A 64 15.68 -6.56 -13.01
C LYS A 64 14.55 -6.81 -12.01
N ILE A 65 13.96 -5.71 -11.52
CA ILE A 65 12.79 -5.64 -10.66
C ILE A 65 11.62 -6.39 -11.30
N ARG A 66 10.90 -7.17 -10.49
CA ARG A 66 9.61 -7.77 -10.84
C ARG A 66 8.61 -7.58 -9.71
N ILE A 67 7.34 -7.67 -10.05
CA ILE A 67 6.25 -7.76 -9.07
C ILE A 67 6.48 -9.03 -8.24
N SER A 68 6.41 -8.89 -6.92
CA SER A 68 6.72 -9.93 -5.94
C SER A 68 5.53 -10.16 -5.02
N PRO A 69 5.15 -11.41 -4.70
CA PRO A 69 4.05 -11.66 -3.78
C PRO A 69 4.41 -11.24 -2.34
N LEU A 70 3.41 -10.77 -1.60
CA LEU A 70 3.51 -10.47 -0.18
C LEU A 70 2.45 -11.24 0.62
N GLN A 71 2.77 -11.55 1.87
CA GLN A 71 1.86 -12.17 2.83
C GLN A 71 2.08 -11.57 4.22
N GLY A 72 1.01 -11.30 4.95
CA GLY A 72 1.08 -10.64 6.24
C GLY A 72 -0.14 -10.84 7.11
N SER A 73 -0.13 -10.16 8.26
CA SER A 73 -1.23 -10.14 9.21
C SER A 73 -1.39 -8.76 9.84
N GLN A 74 -2.63 -8.45 10.22
CA GLN A 74 -3.05 -7.24 10.90
C GLN A 74 -3.61 -7.61 12.27
N HIS A 75 -3.21 -6.86 13.29
CA HIS A 75 -3.72 -6.99 14.65
C HIS A 75 -5.21 -6.66 14.70
N ARG A 76 -5.98 -7.49 15.40
CA ARG A 76 -7.45 -7.45 15.38
C ARG A 76 -8.10 -6.88 16.63
N GLU A 77 -7.33 -6.42 17.62
CA GLU A 77 -7.92 -5.90 18.85
C GLU A 77 -9.00 -4.85 18.56
N ASN A 78 -10.23 -5.17 18.98
CA ASN A 78 -11.47 -4.48 18.60
C ASN A 78 -11.54 -3.01 19.03
N ASN A 79 -10.56 -2.55 19.80
CA ASN A 79 -10.52 -1.19 20.37
C ASN A 79 -9.46 -0.29 19.72
N SER A 80 -8.73 -0.76 18.70
CA SER A 80 -7.75 0.09 18.00
C SER A 80 -8.33 0.65 16.70
N ASN A 81 -8.49 1.97 16.66
CA ASN A 81 -8.76 2.70 15.42
C ASN A 81 -7.58 2.63 14.43
N GLN A 82 -6.40 2.23 14.91
CA GLN A 82 -5.14 2.13 14.15
C GLN A 82 -4.43 0.81 14.48
N PRO A 83 -4.92 -0.32 13.96
CA PRO A 83 -4.32 -1.63 14.19
C PRO A 83 -2.91 -1.72 13.58
N THR A 84 -1.98 -2.31 14.32
CA THR A 84 -0.65 -2.63 13.80
C THR A 84 -0.74 -3.78 12.80
N PHE A 85 0.19 -3.84 11.85
CA PHE A 85 0.26 -4.92 10.86
C PHE A 85 1.70 -5.13 10.43
N GLY A 86 1.97 -6.30 9.87
CA GLY A 86 3.26 -6.66 9.31
C GLY A 86 3.08 -7.62 8.15
N PHE A 87 4.06 -7.64 7.23
CA PHE A 87 4.06 -8.54 6.10
C PHE A 87 5.49 -8.85 5.66
N THR A 88 5.62 -9.96 4.94
CA THR A 88 6.84 -10.40 4.29
C THR A 88 6.65 -10.33 2.78
N VAL A 89 7.68 -9.90 2.05
CA VAL A 89 7.71 -9.92 0.58
C VAL A 89 8.66 -11.02 0.12
N ASN A 90 8.17 -11.93 -0.72
CA ASN A 90 9.01 -12.93 -1.38
C ASN A 90 9.49 -12.39 -2.72
N TRP A 91 10.68 -11.79 -2.73
CA TRP A 91 11.21 -11.06 -3.87
C TRP A 91 11.49 -11.95 -5.08
N SER A 92 10.82 -11.63 -6.18
CA SER A 92 11.07 -12.21 -7.50
C SER A 92 12.04 -11.31 -8.27
N TYR A 93 13.23 -11.81 -8.58
CA TYR A 93 14.22 -11.10 -9.39
C TYR A 93 14.46 -11.85 -10.71
N SER A 94 14.68 -11.12 -11.81
CA SER A 94 15.18 -11.77 -13.03
C SER A 94 16.63 -12.20 -12.81
N GLY A 95 16.95 -13.47 -13.11
CA GLY A 95 18.32 -13.98 -13.02
C GLY A 95 19.25 -13.23 -13.98
N ALA A 96 20.25 -12.55 -13.43
CA ALA A 96 21.54 -12.48 -14.09
C ALA A 96 22.26 -13.77 -13.72
N SER A 97 22.81 -14.47 -14.72
CA SER A 97 23.77 -15.55 -14.47
C SER A 97 24.82 -15.05 -13.48
N PRO A 98 25.25 -15.84 -12.47
CA PRO A 98 26.37 -15.45 -11.61
C PRO A 98 27.68 -15.28 -12.41
N PHE A 99 27.68 -15.68 -13.69
CA PHE A 99 28.77 -15.46 -14.61
C PHE A 99 28.50 -14.22 -15.47
N PRO A 100 29.45 -13.27 -15.58
CA PRO A 100 29.39 -12.28 -16.65
C PRO A 100 29.33 -13.03 -17.99
N SER A 101 28.42 -12.63 -18.87
CA SER A 101 28.47 -13.07 -20.26
C SER A 101 29.87 -12.79 -20.78
N LEU A 102 30.57 -13.85 -21.19
CA LEU A 102 31.88 -13.72 -21.83
C LEU A 102 31.78 -12.66 -22.94
N PRO A 103 32.79 -11.79 -23.10
CA PRO A 103 32.79 -10.85 -24.21
C PRO A 103 32.63 -11.65 -25.50
N VAL A 104 31.57 -11.34 -26.25
CA VAL A 104 31.43 -11.82 -27.62
C VAL A 104 32.57 -11.20 -28.39
N VAL A 105 33.67 -11.94 -28.57
CA VAL A 105 34.72 -11.55 -29.48
C VAL A 105 34.13 -11.66 -30.88
N SER A 106 33.73 -10.52 -31.45
CA SER A 106 33.42 -10.45 -32.87
C SER A 106 34.66 -10.91 -33.64
N PRO A 107 34.59 -11.92 -34.51
CA PRO A 107 35.70 -12.21 -35.38
C PRO A 107 35.90 -11.00 -36.28
N THR A 108 37.05 -10.35 -36.15
CA THR A 108 37.53 -9.40 -37.13
C THR A 108 37.66 -10.17 -38.45
N ALA A 109 36.91 -9.76 -39.45
CA ALA A 109 36.98 -10.36 -40.78
C ALA A 109 38.38 -10.12 -41.39
N PRO A 110 38.93 -11.09 -42.14
CA PRO A 110 40.19 -10.92 -42.88
C PRO A 110 40.05 -9.94 -44.04
#